data_AF-A0A2J8XCP6-F1
#
_entry.id   AF-A0A2J8XCP6-F1
#
_cell.length_a   1.000
_cell.length_b   1.000
_cell.length_c   1.000
_cell.angle_alpha   90.00
_cell.angle_beta   90.00
_cell.angle_gamma   90.00
#
_symmetry.space_group_name_H-M   'P 1'
#
loop_
_entity.id
_entity.type
_entity.pdbx_description
1 polymer ?
#
loop_
_entity_poly.entity_id
_entity_poly.type
_entity_poly.pdbx_seq_one_letter_code
_entity_poly.pdbx_strand_id
1 'polypeptide(L)'
;MMGVLDGVLMELQDCALPLLKDVIATDKEEIAFKDLDVAILVGSMPRREGMERKDLLKANVKIFKSQGAALDKYAKKSVKVIVVGNPANTNCLTASKSAPSIPKENFSCLTRLDHNRAKA
;
A
#
# COMPACT_ATOMS: atom_id res chain seq x y z
N MET A 1 -8.49 -4.72 14.85
CA MET A 1 -8.30 -5.27 13.49
C MET A 1 -7.21 -6.34 13.45
N MET A 2 -6.24 -6.35 14.37
CA MET A 2 -5.22 -7.40 14.46
C MET A 2 -5.79 -8.83 14.43
N GLY A 3 -6.83 -9.14 15.20
CA GLY A 3 -7.43 -10.48 15.18
C GLY A 3 -7.95 -10.98 13.81
N VAL A 4 -8.33 -10.08 12.89
CA VAL A 4 -8.70 -10.48 11.52
C VAL A 4 -7.45 -10.77 10.69
N LEU A 5 -6.40 -9.95 10.85
CA LEU A 5 -5.11 -10.16 10.19
C LEU A 5 -4.43 -11.44 10.69
N ASP A 6 -4.57 -11.76 11.97
CA ASP A 6 -4.08 -12.99 12.58
C ASP A 6 -4.77 -14.22 11.98
N GLY A 7 -6.08 -14.14 11.68
CA GLY A 7 -6.79 -15.20 10.95
C GLY A 7 -6.20 -15.44 9.55
N VAL A 8 -5.93 -14.38 8.80
CA VAL A 8 -5.30 -14.49 7.46
C VAL A 8 -3.87 -15.04 7.57
N LEU A 9 -3.13 -14.69 8.62
CA LEU A 9 -1.82 -15.27 8.92
C LEU A 9 -1.92 -16.79 9.12
N MET A 10 -2.94 -17.27 9.85
CA MET A 10 -3.18 -18.70 10.02
C MET A 10 -3.47 -19.39 8.67
N GLU A 11 -4.33 -18.80 7.84
CA GLU A 11 -4.63 -19.35 6.50
C GLU A 11 -3.37 -19.44 5.61
N LEU A 12 -2.46 -18.45 5.69
CA LEU A 12 -1.18 -18.49 4.97
C LEU A 12 -0.25 -19.60 5.48
N GLN A 13 -0.23 -19.85 6.79
CA GLN A 13 0.55 -20.93 7.39
C GLN A 13 0.02 -22.31 6.97
N ASP A 14 -1.31 -22.47 6.95
CA ASP A 14 -1.97 -23.72 6.56
C ASP A 14 -1.71 -24.11 5.09
N CYS A 15 -1.40 -23.14 4.23
CA CYS A 15 -1.06 -23.38 2.82
C CYS A 15 0.33 -24.03 2.63
N ALA A 16 1.18 -24.08 3.67
CA ALA A 16 2.52 -24.69 3.63
C ALA A 16 3.37 -24.30 2.39
N LEU A 17 3.28 -23.02 1.99
CA LEU A 17 3.90 -22.53 0.76
C LEU A 17 5.44 -22.55 0.88
N PRO A 18 6.17 -23.33 0.06
CA PRO A 18 7.62 -23.50 0.23
C PRO A 18 8.43 -22.22 0.00
N LEU A 19 7.86 -21.26 -0.74
CA LEU A 19 8.47 -19.94 -1.00
C LEU A 19 8.23 -18.95 0.14
N LEU A 20 7.22 -19.17 0.98
CA LEU A 20 6.90 -18.30 2.10
C LEU A 20 7.77 -18.68 3.30
N LYS A 21 8.75 -17.82 3.62
CA LYS A 21 9.71 -18.09 4.70
C LYS A 21 9.27 -17.52 6.04
N ASP A 22 8.62 -16.37 6.02
CA ASP A 22 8.15 -15.69 7.22
C ASP A 22 7.00 -14.73 6.86
N VAL A 23 6.16 -14.40 7.84
CA VAL A 23 5.06 -13.43 7.71
C VAL A 23 4.95 -12.63 9.00
N ILE A 24 5.07 -11.31 8.89
CA ILE A 24 4.95 -10.39 10.02
C ILE A 24 3.65 -9.59 9.86
N ALA A 25 2.67 -9.86 10.72
CA ALA A 25 1.45 -9.08 10.87
C ALA A 25 1.67 -7.93 11.85
N THR A 26 1.35 -6.70 11.46
CA THR A 26 1.56 -5.51 12.30
C THR A 26 0.65 -4.36 11.91
N ASP A 27 0.34 -3.51 12.89
CA ASP A 27 -0.31 -2.21 12.72
C ASP A 27 0.66 -1.02 12.84
N LYS A 28 1.95 -1.29 12.99
CA LYS A 28 3.03 -0.29 13.12
C LYS A 28 3.77 -0.10 11.81
N GLU A 29 3.81 1.14 11.32
CA GLU A 29 4.47 1.48 10.06
C GLU A 29 5.98 1.18 10.10
N GLU A 30 6.66 1.42 11.21
CA GLU A 30 8.11 1.17 11.34
C GLU A 30 8.48 -0.31 11.24
N ILE A 31 7.54 -1.22 11.53
CA ILE A 31 7.73 -2.65 11.35
C ILE A 31 7.35 -3.04 9.91
N ALA A 32 6.18 -2.60 9.44
CA ALA A 32 5.66 -2.96 8.12
C ALA A 32 6.54 -2.46 6.95
N PHE A 33 7.15 -1.29 7.09
CA PHE A 33 7.91 -0.63 6.02
C PHE A 33 9.42 -0.86 6.09
N LYS A 34 9.90 -1.64 7.06
CA LYS A 34 11.33 -1.88 7.25
C LYS A 34 11.92 -2.72 6.13
N ASP A 35 13.01 -2.23 5.54
CA ASP A 35 13.87 -2.94 4.58
C ASP A 35 13.13 -3.55 3.36
N LEU A 36 11.98 -2.98 2.97
CA LEU A 36 11.17 -3.49 1.87
C LEU A 36 11.87 -3.39 0.51
N ASP A 37 11.76 -4.46 -0.29
CA ASP A 37 12.08 -4.46 -1.73
C ASP A 37 10.85 -4.12 -2.59
N VAL A 38 9.65 -4.49 -2.13
CA VAL A 38 8.37 -4.23 -2.80
C VAL A 38 7.33 -3.79 -1.78
N ALA A 39 6.54 -2.77 -2.13
CA ALA A 39 5.40 -2.31 -1.33
C ALA A 39 4.12 -2.27 -2.18
N ILE A 40 3.09 -3.01 -1.74
CA ILE A 40 1.77 -3.06 -2.41
C ILE A 40 0.76 -2.34 -1.50
N LEU A 41 0.44 -1.09 -1.84
CA LEU A 41 -0.42 -0.23 -1.02
C LEU A 41 -1.89 -0.38 -1.43
N VAL A 42 -2.57 -1.35 -0.81
CA VAL A 42 -3.98 -1.70 -1.09
C VAL A 42 -4.96 -0.88 -0.27
N GLY A 43 -4.66 -0.70 1.03
CA GLY A 43 -5.56 -0.02 1.95
C GLY A 43 -5.73 1.46 1.62
N SER A 44 -6.98 1.89 1.47
CA SER A 44 -7.37 3.30 1.35
C SER A 44 -8.66 3.54 2.12
N MET A 45 -9.02 4.81 2.33
CA MET A 45 -10.28 5.14 2.98
C MET A 45 -11.44 4.73 2.06
N PRO A 46 -12.33 3.80 2.48
CA PRO A 46 -13.50 3.47 1.69
C PRO A 46 -14.46 4.66 1.67
N ARG A 47 -15.14 4.85 0.53
CA ARG A 47 -16.17 5.88 0.42
C ARG A 47 -17.34 5.51 1.33
N ARG A 48 -17.73 6.43 2.21
CA ARG A 48 -18.90 6.29 3.10
C ARG A 48 -20.07 7.10 2.57
N GLU A 49 -21.27 6.71 2.95
CA GLU A 49 -22.48 7.47 2.67
C GLU A 49 -22.37 8.89 3.27
N GLY A 50 -22.83 9.91 2.53
CA GLY A 50 -22.68 11.31 2.91
C GLY A 50 -21.28 11.92 2.74
N MET A 51 -20.25 11.13 2.37
CA MET A 51 -18.90 11.66 2.16
C MET A 51 -18.77 12.36 0.81
N GLU A 52 -18.38 13.63 0.83
CA GLU A 52 -18.02 14.35 -0.40
C GLU A 52 -16.66 13.90 -0.94
N ARG A 53 -16.42 14.15 -2.23
CA ARG A 53 -15.13 13.83 -2.88
C ARG A 53 -13.94 14.51 -2.17
N LYS A 54 -14.12 15.74 -1.68
CA LYS A 54 -13.08 16.49 -0.98
C LYS A 54 -12.65 15.82 0.32
N ASP A 55 -13.60 15.24 1.06
CA ASP A 55 -13.36 14.60 2.34
C ASP A 55 -12.64 13.27 2.14
N LEU A 56 -13.06 12.50 1.12
CA LEU A 56 -12.39 11.28 0.70
C LEU A 56 -10.94 11.54 0.30
N LEU A 57 -10.68 12.60 -0.48
CA LEU A 57 -9.33 12.99 -0.86
C LEU A 57 -8.51 13.40 0.36
N LYS A 58 -9.06 14.23 1.24
CA LYS A 58 -8.36 14.70 2.46
C LYS A 58 -7.97 13.54 3.37
N ALA A 59 -8.86 12.56 3.55
CA ALA A 59 -8.58 11.36 4.34
C ALA A 59 -7.47 10.51 3.71
N ASN A 60 -7.55 10.25 2.41
CA ASN A 60 -6.53 9.46 1.71
C ASN A 60 -5.18 10.17 1.65
N VAL A 61 -5.15 11.49 1.45
CA VAL A 61 -3.90 12.27 1.48
C VAL A 61 -3.17 12.08 2.81
N LYS A 62 -3.87 12.05 3.93
CA LYS A 62 -3.25 11.79 5.25
C LYS A 62 -2.62 10.40 5.32
N ILE A 63 -3.33 9.36 4.84
CA ILE A 63 -2.86 7.97 4.82
C ILE A 63 -1.60 7.85 3.96
N PHE A 64 -1.67 8.28 2.70
CA PHE A 64 -0.57 8.10 1.75
C PHE A 64 0.61 9.04 2.02
N LYS A 65 0.40 10.16 2.72
CA LYS A 65 1.52 10.97 3.24
C LYS A 65 2.27 10.25 4.35
N SER A 66 1.56 9.59 5.27
CA SER A 66 2.16 8.77 6.34
C SER A 66 2.95 7.60 5.75
N GLN A 67 2.32 6.82 4.88
CA GLN A 67 2.97 5.67 4.21
C GLN A 67 4.15 6.10 3.34
N GLY A 68 4.06 7.22 2.62
CA GLY A 68 5.17 7.78 1.87
C GLY A 68 6.35 8.15 2.77
N ALA A 69 6.10 8.83 3.90
CA ALA A 69 7.14 9.14 4.88
C ALA A 69 7.74 7.88 5.53
N ALA A 70 6.94 6.84 5.77
CA ALA A 70 7.41 5.56 6.29
C ALA A 70 8.30 4.83 5.28
N LEU A 71 7.91 4.79 4.00
CA LEU A 71 8.76 4.29 2.90
C LEU A 71 10.09 5.05 2.85
N ASP A 72 10.01 6.39 2.87
CA ASP A 72 11.18 7.26 2.84
C ASP A 72 12.15 7.00 3.99
N LYS A 73 11.62 6.67 5.17
CA LYS A 73 12.42 6.47 6.38
C LYS A 73 12.96 5.05 6.52
N TYR A 74 12.14 4.03 6.28
CA TYR A 74 12.43 2.65 6.69
C TYR A 74 12.68 1.68 5.53
N ALA A 75 12.20 1.99 4.32
CA ALA A 75 12.38 1.09 3.18
C ALA A 75 13.73 1.33 2.48
N LYS A 76 14.14 0.32 1.70
CA LYS A 76 15.27 0.45 0.77
C LYS A 76 14.95 1.53 -0.26
N LYS A 77 15.94 2.32 -0.67
CA LYS A 77 15.73 3.37 -1.69
C LYS A 77 15.44 2.79 -3.07
N SER A 78 15.76 1.52 -3.28
CA SER A 78 15.42 0.73 -4.45
C SER A 78 14.00 0.15 -4.44
N VAL A 79 13.22 0.31 -3.35
CA VAL A 79 11.88 -0.29 -3.20
C VAL A 79 10.99 0.04 -4.40
N LYS A 80 10.25 -0.96 -4.90
CA LYS A 80 9.23 -0.79 -5.94
C LYS A 80 7.85 -0.69 -5.30
N VAL A 81 7.15 0.40 -5.57
CA VAL A 81 5.87 0.72 -4.93
C VAL A 81 4.76 0.65 -5.97
N ILE A 82 3.69 -0.09 -5.65
CA ILE A 82 2.45 -0.09 -6.43
C ILE A 82 1.26 0.28 -5.55
N VAL A 83 0.54 1.33 -5.96
CA VAL A 83 -0.67 1.80 -5.29
C VAL A 83 -1.90 1.21 -5.98
N VAL A 84 -2.72 0.52 -5.19
CA VAL A 84 -4.01 -0.06 -5.62
C VAL A 84 -5.18 0.70 -5.01
N GLY A 85 -5.01 1.19 -3.78
CA GLY A 85 -6.07 1.90 -3.05
C GLY A 85 -6.53 3.17 -3.76
N ASN A 86 -7.84 3.29 -3.98
CA ASN A 86 -8.42 4.41 -4.74
C ASN A 86 -8.49 5.72 -3.94
N PRO A 87 -8.35 6.89 -4.59
CA PRO A 87 -8.03 7.09 -6.01
C PRO A 87 -6.54 6.85 -6.33
N ALA A 88 -6.24 5.76 -7.07
CA ALA A 88 -4.90 5.18 -7.13
C ALA A 88 -3.82 6.14 -7.63
N ASN A 89 -4.08 6.88 -8.73
CA ASN A 89 -3.12 7.81 -9.31
C ASN A 89 -2.79 8.97 -8.36
N THR A 90 -3.79 9.57 -7.71
CA THR A 90 -3.59 10.69 -6.77
C THR A 90 -2.92 10.23 -5.47
N ASN A 91 -3.28 9.05 -4.98
CA ASN A 91 -2.64 8.43 -3.82
C ASN A 91 -1.16 8.12 -4.10
N CYS A 92 -0.85 7.57 -5.28
CA CYS A 92 0.51 7.34 -5.76
C CYS A 92 1.32 8.63 -5.83
N LEU A 93 0.74 9.71 -6.36
CA LEU A 93 1.39 11.03 -6.38
C LEU A 93 1.67 11.56 -4.96
N THR A 94 0.75 11.33 -4.03
CA THR A 94 0.92 11.78 -2.64
C THR A 94 2.03 11.01 -1.94
N ALA A 95 2.07 9.68 -2.11
CA ALA A 95 3.12 8.84 -1.55
C ALA A 95 4.50 9.22 -2.11
N SER A 96 4.64 9.37 -3.43
CA SER A 96 5.93 9.72 -4.06
C SER A 96 6.42 11.11 -3.66
N LYS A 97 5.53 12.09 -3.51
CA LYS A 97 5.88 13.43 -3.00
C LYS A 97 6.33 13.41 -1.54
N SER A 98 5.86 12.44 -0.76
CA SER A 98 6.20 12.29 0.65
C SER A 98 7.44 11.41 0.87
N ALA A 99 8.02 10.88 -0.20
CA ALA A 99 9.20 10.02 -0.19
C ALA A 99 10.31 10.53 -1.14
N PRO A 100 10.89 11.71 -0.87
CA PRO A 100 11.82 12.37 -1.78
C PRO A 100 13.13 11.60 -2.01
N SER A 101 13.52 10.68 -1.11
CA SER A 101 14.75 9.89 -1.25
C SER A 101 14.62 8.68 -2.17
N ILE A 102 13.39 8.34 -2.58
CA ILE A 102 13.10 7.20 -3.46
C ILE A 102 12.87 7.72 -4.89
N PRO A 103 13.48 7.12 -5.93
CA PRO A 103 13.27 7.53 -7.32
C PRO A 103 11.78 7.48 -7.70
N LYS A 104 11.29 8.51 -8.40
CA LYS A 104 9.86 8.66 -8.71
C LYS A 104 9.34 7.56 -9.62
N GLU A 105 10.20 7.04 -10.50
CA GLU A 105 9.93 5.91 -11.40
C GLU A 105 9.67 4.59 -10.65
N ASN A 106 9.99 4.51 -9.36
CA ASN A 106 9.65 3.35 -8.54
C ASN A 106 8.19 3.37 -8.04
N PHE A 107 7.47 4.49 -8.18
CA PHE A 107 6.07 4.60 -7.78
C PHE A 107 5.15 4.42 -8.96
N SER A 108 4.30 3.40 -8.89
CA SER A 108 3.30 3.08 -9.91
C SER A 108 1.90 2.98 -9.29
N CYS A 109 0.87 3.11 -10.12
CA CYS A 109 -0.53 2.89 -9.73
C CYS A 109 -1.16 1.81 -10.62
N LEU A 110 -2.02 0.98 -10.05
CA LEU A 110 -2.56 -0.19 -10.73
C LEU A 110 -3.73 0.19 -11.66
N THR A 111 -3.47 0.22 -12.97
CA THR A 111 -4.50 0.26 -14.03
C THR A 111 -4.66 -1.08 -14.75
N ARG A 112 -3.93 -2.11 -14.30
CA ARG A 112 -3.87 -3.42 -14.97
C ARG A 112 -5.20 -4.16 -14.98
N LEU A 113 -6.05 -3.94 -13.97
CA LEU A 113 -7.39 -4.53 -13.94
C LEU A 113 -8.25 -4.02 -15.11
N ASP A 114 -8.26 -2.71 -15.34
CA ASP A 114 -9.01 -2.10 -16.43
C ASP A 114 -8.46 -2.52 -17.80
N HIS A 115 -7.14 -2.60 -17.94
CA HIS A 115 -6.50 -3.15 -19.13
C HIS A 115 -6.92 -4.59 -19.43
N ASN A 116 -6.97 -5.45 -18.43
CA ASN A 116 -7.42 -6.83 -18.61
C ASN A 116 -8.90 -6.88 -19.02
N ARG A 117 -9.76 -6.03 -18.44
CA ARG A 117 -11.17 -5.92 -18.82
C ARG A 117 -11.37 -5.46 -20.26
N ALA A 118 -10.54 -4.54 -20.73
CA ALA A 118 -10.61 -4.06 -22.12
C ALA A 118 -10.13 -5.10 -23.15
N LYS A 119 -9.33 -6.09 -22.72
CA LYS A 119 -8.82 -7.16 -23.58
C LYS A 119 -9.75 -8.38 -23.70
N ALA A 120 -10.61 -8.60 -22.71
CA ALA A 120 -11.57 -9.70 -22.68
C ALA A 120 -12.75 -9.42 -23.61
#